data_AF-A0A1I5WF85-F1
#
_entry.id   AF-A0A1I5WF85-F1
#
_cell.length_a   1.000
_cell.length_b   1.000
_cell.length_c   1.000
_cell.angle_alpha   90.00
_cell.angle_beta   90.00
_cell.angle_gamma   90.00
#
_symmetry.space_group_name_H-M   'P 1'
#
loop_
_entity.id
_entity.type
_entity.pdbx_description
1 polymer ?
#
loop_
_entity_poly.entity_id
_entity_poly.type
_entity_poly.pdbx_seq_one_letter_code
_entity_poly.pdbx_strand_id
1 'polypeptide(L)'
;MRAAARHSHPLDKSFCQALADTAANTLIEVKHECRRVNLYRSQFSPLLTPAERASYYASFDASEVTKEIEDLLWAEVIVLVFPTWWFGPPAILKGWFDRFGRLASRTTTRPILAPFSRVCIGYGKWSR
;
A
#
# COMPACT_ATOMS: atom_id res chain seq x y z
N MET A 1 -5.71 14.80 8.55
CA MET A 1 -4.67 13.76 8.49
C MET A 1 -4.33 13.46 7.04
N ARG A 2 -3.15 12.90 6.80
CA ARG A 2 -2.68 12.51 5.46
C ARG A 2 -2.72 10.98 5.32
N ALA A 3 -3.44 10.46 4.34
CA ALA A 3 -3.62 9.02 4.16
C ALA A 3 -3.06 8.54 2.81
N ALA A 4 -2.24 7.49 2.83
CA ALA A 4 -1.89 6.74 1.63
C ALA A 4 -2.79 5.51 1.52
N ALA A 5 -3.67 5.49 0.52
CA ALA A 5 -4.54 4.36 0.26
C ALA A 5 -3.99 3.51 -0.89
N ARG A 6 -3.80 2.21 -0.67
CA ARG A 6 -3.44 1.22 -1.69
C ARG A 6 -4.52 0.19 -1.82
N HIS A 7 -4.97 -0.03 -3.05
CA HIS A 7 -5.88 -1.11 -3.33
C HIS A 7 -5.37 -2.03 -4.43
N SER A 8 -5.69 -3.31 -4.30
CA SER A 8 -5.20 -4.36 -5.19
C SER A 8 -6.38 -5.20 -5.69
N HIS A 9 -6.95 -4.77 -6.82
CA HIS A 9 -7.91 -5.57 -7.55
C HIS A 9 -7.75 -5.34 -9.06
N PRO A 10 -7.71 -6.39 -9.90
CA PRO A 10 -7.51 -6.25 -11.35
C PRO A 10 -8.75 -5.72 -12.06
N LEU A 11 -9.96 -6.02 -11.57
CA LEU A 11 -11.21 -5.54 -12.16
C LEU A 11 -11.61 -4.16 -11.66
N ASP A 12 -11.97 -3.29 -12.61
CA ASP A 12 -12.44 -1.93 -12.40
C ASP A 12 -13.82 -1.83 -11.75
N LYS A 13 -14.65 -2.87 -11.90
CA LYS A 13 -15.99 -2.95 -11.28
C LYS A 13 -15.99 -4.04 -10.22
N SER A 14 -15.20 -3.84 -9.16
CA SER A 14 -15.08 -4.79 -8.05
C SER A 14 -15.57 -4.20 -6.74
N PHE A 15 -15.91 -5.07 -5.80
CA PHE A 15 -16.25 -4.64 -4.44
C PHE A 15 -15.07 -3.92 -3.76
N CYS A 16 -13.84 -4.38 -3.99
CA CYS A 16 -12.64 -3.70 -3.49
C CYS A 16 -12.47 -2.30 -4.09
N GLN A 17 -12.80 -2.10 -5.37
CA GLN A 17 -12.80 -0.77 -5.97
C GLN A 17 -13.83 0.14 -5.28
N ALA A 18 -15.06 -0.34 -5.10
CA ALA A 18 -16.10 0.42 -4.40
C ALA A 18 -15.68 0.78 -2.96
N LEU A 19 -15.12 -0.16 -2.20
CA LEU A 19 -14.59 0.09 -0.86
C LEU A 19 -13.47 1.13 -0.84
N ALA A 20 -12.54 1.05 -1.80
CA ALA A 20 -11.44 2.01 -1.91
C ALA A 20 -11.93 3.41 -2.26
N ASP A 21 -12.96 3.52 -3.12
CA ASP A 21 -13.60 4.79 -3.46
C ASP A 21 -14.33 5.37 -2.23
N THR A 22 -15.12 4.56 -1.52
CA THR A 22 -15.81 4.98 -0.29
C THR A 22 -14.82 5.46 0.77
N ALA A 23 -13.76 4.69 1.06
CA ALA A 23 -12.78 5.07 2.08
C ALA A 23 -12.10 6.40 1.74
N ALA A 24 -11.70 6.61 0.48
CA ALA A 24 -11.09 7.86 0.04
C ALA A 24 -12.05 9.05 0.12
N ASN A 25 -13.29 8.87 -0.33
CA ASN A 25 -14.31 9.92 -0.30
C ASN A 25 -14.64 10.33 1.14
N THR A 26 -14.82 9.37 2.04
CA THR A 26 -15.08 9.66 3.46
C THR A 26 -13.93 10.42 4.10
N LEU A 27 -12.68 10.07 3.79
CA LEU A 27 -11.51 10.83 4.28
C LEU A 27 -11.53 12.27 3.79
N ILE A 28 -11.86 12.49 2.52
CA ILE A 28 -11.96 13.84 1.94
C ILE A 28 -13.10 14.64 2.60
N GLU A 29 -14.26 14.02 2.80
CA GLU A 29 -15.44 14.64 3.44
C GLU A 29 -15.12 15.14 4.87
N VAL A 30 -14.35 14.38 5.64
CA VAL A 30 -13.90 14.79 6.98
C VAL A 30 -12.66 15.69 6.98
N LYS A 31 -12.33 16.30 5.84
CA LYS A 31 -11.19 17.22 5.63
C LYS A 31 -9.83 16.57 5.88
N HIS A 32 -9.66 15.33 5.46
CA HIS A 32 -8.36 14.66 5.39
C HIS A 32 -7.87 14.59 3.94
N GLU A 33 -6.55 14.58 3.76
CA GLU A 33 -5.94 14.39 2.45
C GLU A 33 -5.73 12.90 2.20
N CYS A 34 -6.06 12.43 0.99
CA CYS A 34 -5.92 11.02 0.63
C CYS A 34 -5.22 10.87 -0.73
N ARG A 35 -4.04 10.24 -0.75
CA ARG A 35 -3.35 9.81 -1.96
C ARG A 35 -3.66 8.34 -2.23
N ARG A 36 -4.48 8.09 -3.24
CA ARG A 36 -4.95 6.74 -3.59
C ARG A 36 -4.25 6.20 -4.83
N VAL A 37 -3.80 4.95 -4.75
CA VAL A 37 -3.21 4.22 -5.88
C VAL A 37 -3.83 2.83 -6.02
N ASN A 38 -4.29 2.50 -7.23
CA ASN A 38 -4.61 1.13 -7.62
C ASN A 38 -3.33 0.47 -8.13
N LEU A 39 -2.83 -0.55 -7.41
CA LEU A 39 -1.56 -1.20 -7.77
C LEU A 39 -1.60 -1.88 -9.15
N TYR A 40 -2.76 -2.40 -9.57
CA TYR A 40 -2.91 -3.00 -10.89
C TYR A 40 -2.92 -1.94 -12.00
N ARG A 41 -3.70 -0.86 -11.85
CA ARG A 41 -3.73 0.22 -12.85
C ARG A 41 -2.43 1.00 -12.94
N SER A 42 -1.69 1.11 -11.83
CA SER A 42 -0.38 1.74 -11.82
C SER A 42 0.71 0.85 -12.41
N GLN A 43 0.37 -0.38 -12.86
CA GLN A 43 1.31 -1.37 -13.37
C GLN A 43 2.49 -1.60 -12.42
N PHE A 44 2.22 -1.61 -11.11
CA PHE A 44 3.26 -1.78 -10.11
C PHE A 44 3.93 -3.14 -10.27
N SER A 45 5.27 -3.14 -10.39
CA SER A 45 6.05 -4.38 -10.41
C SER A 45 6.17 -4.95 -8.99
N PRO A 46 5.61 -6.14 -8.72
CA PRO A 46 5.68 -6.75 -7.40
C PRO A 46 6.97 -7.55 -7.18
N LEU A 47 7.83 -7.65 -8.20
CA LEU A 47 9.05 -8.43 -8.12
C LEU A 47 10.10 -7.66 -7.34
N LEU A 48 10.57 -8.25 -6.23
CA LEU A 48 11.76 -7.78 -5.54
C LEU A 48 12.98 -8.10 -6.40
N THR A 49 13.72 -7.06 -6.79
CA THR A 49 14.89 -7.20 -7.66
C THR A 49 16.13 -7.65 -6.88
N PRO A 50 17.14 -8.25 -7.56
CA PRO A 50 18.41 -8.57 -6.91
C PRO A 50 19.12 -7.35 -6.29
N ALA A 51 19.03 -6.17 -6.92
CA ALA A 51 19.62 -4.94 -6.42
C ALA A 51 18.95 -4.47 -5.11
N GLU A 52 17.61 -4.48 -5.06
CA GLU A 52 16.85 -4.17 -3.85
C GLU A 52 17.13 -5.20 -2.73
N ARG A 53 17.25 -6.49 -3.07
CA ARG A 53 17.56 -7.54 -2.10
C ARG A 53 19.00 -7.47 -1.60
N ALA A 54 19.97 -7.16 -2.46
CA ALA A 54 21.38 -7.01 -2.09
C ALA A 54 21.59 -5.78 -1.19
N SER A 55 20.86 -4.69 -1.47
CA SER A 55 20.87 -3.48 -0.65
C SER A 55 20.06 -3.60 0.65
N TYR A 56 19.48 -4.77 0.94
CA TYR A 56 18.66 -5.02 2.13
C TYR A 56 19.40 -4.84 3.46
N TYR A 57 20.73 -4.91 3.50
CA TYR A 57 21.51 -4.58 4.70
C TYR A 57 22.30 -3.26 4.57
N ALA A 58 22.32 -2.68 3.37
CA ALA A 58 23.00 -1.42 3.04
C ALA A 58 21.99 -0.26 2.90
N SER A 59 22.41 0.81 2.21
CA SER A 59 21.53 1.89 1.75
C SER A 59 20.57 1.34 0.70
N PHE A 60 19.26 1.46 0.97
CA PHE A 60 18.21 0.97 0.07
C PHE A 60 18.26 1.72 -1.27
N ASP A 61 18.32 0.99 -2.37
CA ASP A 61 18.20 1.56 -3.71
C ASP A 61 16.72 1.90 -3.98
N ALA A 62 16.42 3.20 -4.00
CA ALA A 62 15.08 3.75 -4.17
C ALA A 62 14.75 4.16 -5.61
N SER A 63 15.71 4.02 -6.54
CA SER A 63 15.62 4.60 -7.89
C SER A 63 14.32 4.28 -8.64
N GLU A 64 13.85 3.04 -8.54
CA GLU A 64 12.65 2.55 -9.23
C GLU A 64 11.33 2.81 -8.48
N VAL A 65 11.39 3.37 -7.26
CA VAL A 65 10.22 3.44 -6.35
C VAL A 65 10.07 4.78 -5.62
N THR A 66 10.82 5.81 -6.01
CA THR A 66 10.87 7.12 -5.34
C THR A 66 9.48 7.71 -5.05
N LYS A 67 8.56 7.68 -6.02
CA LYS A 67 7.20 8.22 -5.83
C LYS A 67 6.42 7.50 -4.73
N GLU A 68 6.55 6.18 -4.66
CA GLU A 68 5.85 5.38 -3.66
C GLU A 68 6.42 5.65 -2.26
N ILE A 69 7.74 5.82 -2.18
CA ILE A 69 8.42 6.23 -0.96
C ILE A 69 7.95 7.61 -0.50
N GLU A 70 7.87 8.59 -1.40
CA GLU A 70 7.38 9.93 -1.09
C GLU A 70 5.95 9.91 -0.55
N ASP A 71 5.07 9.12 -1.17
CA ASP A 71 3.70 8.94 -0.69
C ASP A 71 3.64 8.33 0.72
N LEU A 72 4.49 7.33 0.99
CA LEU A 72 4.56 6.66 2.28
C LEU A 72 5.15 7.57 3.37
N LEU A 73 6.14 8.39 3.05
CA LEU A 73 6.74 9.37 3.97
C LEU A 73 5.80 10.56 4.23
N TRP A 74 4.98 10.93 3.25
CA TRP A 74 3.97 11.96 3.39
C TRP A 74 2.78 11.51 4.25
N ALA A 75 2.47 10.22 4.28
CA ALA A 75 1.29 9.69 4.95
C ALA A 75 1.45 9.52 6.47
N GLU A 76 0.37 9.86 7.19
CA GLU A 76 0.17 9.62 8.63
C GLU A 76 -0.66 8.37 8.90
N VAL A 77 -1.34 7.83 7.89
CA VAL A 77 -2.11 6.58 7.94
C VAL A 77 -1.97 5.86 6.61
N ILE A 78 -1.83 4.54 6.65
CA ILE A 78 -1.90 3.68 5.45
C ILE A 78 -3.23 2.91 5.48
N VAL A 79 -3.98 2.99 4.38
CA VAL A 79 -5.22 2.24 4.17
C VAL A 79 -4.98 1.19 3.10
N LEU A 80 -5.25 -0.07 3.41
CA LEU A 80 -5.07 -1.18 2.49
C LEU A 80 -6.43 -1.84 2.19
N VAL A 81 -6.78 -1.90 0.92
CA VAL A 81 -8.03 -2.53 0.45
C VAL A 81 -7.70 -3.65 -0.53
N PHE A 82 -8.03 -4.88 -0.15
CA PHE A 82 -7.69 -6.05 -0.97
C PHE A 82 -8.64 -7.22 -0.71
N PRO A 83 -8.85 -8.07 -1.73
CA PRO A 83 -9.52 -9.35 -1.52
C PRO A 83 -8.58 -10.32 -0.82
N THR A 84 -9.11 -11.18 0.05
CA THR A 84 -8.31 -12.29 0.59
C THR A 84 -8.20 -13.41 -0.44
N TRP A 85 -7.00 -13.66 -0.95
CA TRP A 85 -6.70 -14.77 -1.85
C TRP A 85 -5.70 -15.71 -1.16
N TRP A 86 -5.99 -17.01 -1.14
CA TRP A 86 -5.14 -18.00 -0.48
C TRP A 86 -4.75 -17.63 0.96
N PHE A 87 -5.75 -17.23 1.76
CA PHE A 87 -5.57 -16.82 3.16
C PHE A 87 -4.65 -15.60 3.37
N GLY A 88 -4.37 -14.82 2.31
CA GLY A 88 -3.49 -13.65 2.37
C GLY A 88 -3.85 -12.55 1.38
N PRO A 89 -2.97 -11.53 1.24
CA PRO A 89 -3.11 -10.51 0.22
C PRO A 89 -2.79 -11.05 -1.18
N PRO A 90 -3.29 -10.40 -2.25
CA PRO A 90 -2.86 -10.69 -3.62
C PRO A 90 -1.34 -10.56 -3.77
N ALA A 91 -0.75 -11.33 -4.69
CA ALA A 91 0.70 -11.32 -4.93
C ALA A 91 1.25 -9.91 -5.21
N ILE A 92 0.47 -9.04 -5.88
CA ILE A 92 0.90 -7.66 -6.15
C ILE A 92 1.08 -6.83 -4.86
N LEU A 93 0.20 -7.01 -3.89
CA LEU A 93 0.27 -6.33 -2.60
C LEU A 93 1.33 -6.97 -1.70
N LYS A 94 1.52 -8.29 -1.78
CA LYS A 94 2.64 -8.96 -1.10
C LYS A 94 3.99 -8.46 -1.61
N GLY A 95 4.15 -8.32 -2.92
CA GLY A 95 5.35 -7.75 -3.54
C GLY A 95 5.57 -6.29 -3.15
N TRP A 96 4.49 -5.52 -3.00
CA TRP A 96 4.56 -4.16 -2.45
C TRP A 96 5.15 -4.17 -1.02
N PHE A 97 4.69 -5.08 -0.15
CA PHE A 97 5.31 -5.24 1.17
C PHE A 97 6.77 -5.69 1.11
N ASP A 98 7.14 -6.56 0.17
CA ASP A 98 8.52 -7.04 0.05
C ASP A 98 9.49 -5.92 -0.34
N ARG A 99 9.04 -4.97 -1.16
CA ARG A 99 9.86 -3.82 -1.60
C ARG A 99 9.89 -2.70 -0.56
N PHE A 100 8.81 -2.46 0.17
CA PHE A 100 8.70 -1.31 1.09
C PHE A 100 8.76 -1.64 2.59
N GLY A 101 8.66 -2.90 2.97
CA GLY A 101 8.56 -3.34 4.37
C GLY A 101 9.73 -2.89 5.24
N ARG A 102 10.92 -2.70 4.66
CA ARG A 102 12.10 -2.16 5.36
C ARG A 102 12.15 -0.64 5.39
N LEU A 103 11.68 0.05 4.35
CA LEU A 103 11.70 1.51 4.36
C LEU A 103 10.89 2.06 5.54
N ALA A 104 9.92 1.26 5.98
CA ALA A 104 9.13 1.53 7.13
C ALA A 104 9.86 1.46 8.50
N SER A 105 11.12 1.03 8.56
CA SER A 105 11.86 0.83 9.82
C SER A 105 13.00 1.81 10.08
N ARG A 106 13.46 2.59 9.10
CA ARG A 106 14.70 3.39 9.23
C ARG A 106 14.59 4.90 9.03
N THR A 107 13.56 5.43 8.37
CA THR A 107 13.57 6.85 7.95
C THR A 107 12.84 7.80 8.91
N THR A 108 12.40 7.33 10.07
CA THR A 108 11.67 8.17 11.03
C THR A 108 12.00 7.71 12.44
N THR A 109 12.15 8.63 13.38
CA THR A 109 12.21 8.41 14.85
C THR A 109 10.96 7.70 15.42
N ARG A 110 10.09 7.23 14.54
CA ARG A 110 8.86 6.49 14.77
C ARG A 110 8.85 5.41 13.69
N PRO A 111 8.80 4.11 14.02
CA PRO A 111 8.68 3.08 12.98
C PRO A 111 7.44 3.41 12.15
N ILE A 112 7.57 3.50 10.83
CA ILE A 112 6.45 3.71 9.89
C ILE A 112 5.46 2.52 9.98
N LEU A 113 5.75 1.46 10.74
CA LEU A 113 4.76 0.42 11.05
C LEU A 113 4.15 0.52 12.47
N ALA A 114 4.55 1.48 13.32
CA ALA A 114 4.26 1.42 14.76
C ALA A 114 3.35 2.52 15.34
N PRO A 115 2.98 3.63 14.66
CA PRO A 115 1.83 4.40 15.12
C PRO A 115 0.77 4.64 14.04
N PHE A 116 0.74 3.87 12.95
CA PHE A 116 -0.42 3.93 12.07
C PHE A 116 -1.62 3.27 12.76
N SER A 117 -2.68 4.04 12.95
CA SER A 117 -4.04 3.54 13.11
C SER A 117 -4.37 2.73 11.84
N ARG A 118 -4.02 1.44 11.83
CA ARG A 118 -4.17 0.59 10.65
C ARG A 118 -5.64 0.34 10.42
N VAL A 119 -6.16 0.86 9.30
CA VAL A 119 -7.42 0.39 8.74
C VAL A 119 -7.08 -0.54 7.59
N CYS A 120 -6.92 -1.82 7.92
CA CYS A 120 -6.85 -2.89 6.93
C CYS A 120 -8.28 -3.36 6.65
N ILE A 121 -8.77 -3.10 5.45
CA ILE A 121 -10.06 -3.64 4.98
C ILE A 121 -9.73 -4.84 4.10
N GLY A 122 -9.41 -5.96 4.74
CA GLY A 122 -9.35 -7.26 4.09
C GLY A 122 -10.74 -7.88 4.12
N TYR A 123 -11.32 -8.14 2.95
CA TYR A 123 -12.62 -8.81 2.87
C TYR A 123 -12.48 -10.15 2.15
N GLY A 124 -12.86 -11.21 2.86
CA GLY A 124 -12.96 -12.56 2.32
C GLY A 124 -14.38 -12.82 1.80
N LYS A 125 -14.71 -12.34 0.60
CA LYS A 125 -15.77 -12.98 -0.19
C LYS A 125 -15.12 -13.90 -1.21
N TRP A 126 -15.35 -15.19 -1.02
CA TRP A 126 -15.37 -16.15 -2.12
C TRP A 126 -16.66 -15.92 -2.92
N SER A 127 -16.79 -14.79 -3.64
CA SER A 127 -18.00 -14.57 -4.42
C SER A 127 -17.94 -15.36 -5.72
N ARG A 128 -18.94 -16.21 -5.92
CA ARG A 128 -19.41 -16.65 -7.24
C ARG A 128 -19.72 -15.46 -8.14
#